data_AF-A0A7X6UFB0-F1
#
_entry.id   AF-A0A7X6UFB0-F1
#
_cell.length_a   1.000
_cell.length_b   1.000
_cell.length_c   1.000
_cell.angle_alpha   90.00
_cell.angle_beta   90.00
_cell.angle_gamma   90.00
#
_symmetry.space_group_name_H-M   'P 1'
#
loop_
_entity.id
_entity.type
_entity.pdbx_description
1 polymer ?
#
loop_
_entity_poly.entity_id
_entity_poly.type
_entity_poly.pdbx_seq_one_letter_code
_entity_poly.pdbx_strand_id
1 'polypeptide(L)'
;MRGKGWFRDLFSHFVILALIGAGLLWLRKKIGQAPDFEALKYLDTALTVAFVLYGLMLLVFLFQLFSSIKLERFSPGNPKSIKRLDRIRRFRFRKKYRRLQDSWPGYRNEIRDHFVNKKWIKTGFQPFDAVLVRKRMIPSFGRTRLVDRLFFFYHPMLNVIIVDQILKESERKIEELYGPYPAPRNRLIFLTDMKNRDEVTSAAAGVVNYLGTTGCQASLYPVLLDLDAGRFFYPLDTTLLPRRHRFYFWRTRLLLRGWIKRQASKSGKAGV
;
A
#
# COMPACT_ATOMS: atom_id res chain seq x y z
N MET A 1 5.24 -7.63 18.05
CA MET A 1 6.39 -7.05 17.31
C MET A 1 7.31 -8.17 16.79
N ARG A 2 8.36 -7.87 16.00
CA ARG A 2 9.58 -8.70 15.90
C ARG A 2 10.79 -7.74 15.93
N GLY A 3 11.79 -8.04 16.75
CA GLY A 3 12.96 -7.18 16.97
C GLY A 3 14.16 -7.55 16.09
N LYS A 4 15.36 -7.06 16.47
CA LYS A 4 16.64 -7.27 15.77
C LYS A 4 16.96 -8.74 15.41
N GLY A 5 16.40 -9.71 16.13
CA GLY A 5 16.63 -11.15 15.94
C GLY A 5 16.50 -11.61 14.49
N TRP A 6 15.43 -11.22 13.78
CA TRP A 6 15.19 -11.71 12.40
C TRP A 6 16.35 -11.43 11.43
N PHE A 7 17.08 -10.31 11.59
CA PHE A 7 18.25 -10.02 10.76
C PHE A 7 19.44 -10.92 11.12
N ARG A 8 19.63 -11.24 12.41
CA ARG A 8 20.65 -12.21 12.87
C ARG A 8 20.31 -13.62 12.36
N ASP A 9 19.04 -14.00 12.43
CA ASP A 9 18.57 -15.32 12.02
C ASP A 9 18.67 -15.46 10.48
N LEU A 10 18.35 -14.42 9.72
CA LEU A 10 18.57 -14.39 8.27
C LEU A 10 20.05 -14.47 7.90
N PHE A 11 20.90 -13.74 8.63
CA PHE A 11 22.35 -13.75 8.42
C PHE A 11 22.97 -15.11 8.76
N SER A 12 22.54 -15.79 9.82
CA SER A 12 23.06 -17.12 10.15
C SER A 12 22.69 -18.16 9.09
N HIS A 13 21.47 -18.14 8.56
CA HIS A 13 21.07 -19.04 7.46
C HIS A 13 21.86 -18.75 6.18
N PHE A 14 22.14 -17.47 5.87
CA PHE A 14 23.00 -17.10 4.75
C PHE A 14 24.44 -17.59 4.93
N VAL A 15 25.02 -17.45 6.14
CA VAL A 15 26.37 -17.95 6.45
C VAL A 15 26.44 -19.47 6.35
N ILE A 16 25.42 -20.19 6.84
CA ILE A 16 25.34 -21.66 6.72
C ILE A 16 25.28 -22.10 5.25
N LEU A 17 24.44 -21.46 4.42
CA LEU A 17 24.40 -21.72 2.98
C LEU A 17 25.76 -21.42 2.32
N ALA A 18 26.39 -20.29 2.62
CA ALA A 18 27.70 -19.94 2.07
C ALA A 18 28.79 -20.97 2.44
N LEU A 19 28.79 -21.48 3.68
CA LEU A 19 29.71 -22.52 4.14
C LEU A 19 29.46 -23.87 3.44
N ILE A 20 28.21 -24.28 3.27
CA ILE A 20 27.86 -25.52 2.55
C ILE A 20 28.26 -25.41 1.07
N GLY A 21 27.99 -24.28 0.42
CA GLY A 21 28.39 -24.03 -0.97
C GLY A 21 29.91 -24.02 -1.16
N ALA A 22 30.64 -23.37 -0.25
CA ALA A 22 32.10 -23.39 -0.23
C ALA A 22 32.67 -24.80 0.00
N GLY A 23 32.06 -25.57 0.92
CA GLY A 23 32.42 -26.96 1.17
C GLY A 23 32.23 -27.86 -0.05
N LEU A 24 31.09 -27.77 -0.74
CA LEU A 24 30.81 -28.54 -1.96
C LEU A 24 31.78 -28.17 -3.11
N LEU A 25 32.10 -26.89 -3.28
CA LEU A 25 33.08 -26.44 -4.27
C LEU A 25 34.51 -26.91 -3.94
N TRP A 26 34.90 -26.88 -2.65
CA TRP A 26 36.19 -27.38 -2.20
C TRP A 26 36.31 -28.90 -2.36
N LEU A 27 35.25 -29.65 -2.01
CA LEU A 27 35.19 -31.10 -2.19
C LEU A 27 35.33 -31.48 -3.67
N ARG A 28 34.58 -30.83 -4.56
CA ARG A 28 34.68 -31.03 -6.01
C ARG A 28 36.08 -30.72 -6.54
N LYS A 29 36.71 -29.64 -6.07
CA LYS A 29 38.09 -29.29 -6.43
C LYS A 29 39.11 -30.32 -5.92
N LYS A 30 38.90 -30.89 -4.72
CA LYS A 30 39.79 -31.92 -4.15
C LYS A 30 39.67 -33.27 -4.85
N ILE A 31 38.45 -33.65 -5.26
CA ILE A 31 38.20 -34.89 -6.01
C ILE A 31 38.87 -34.81 -7.40
N GLY A 32 38.69 -33.70 -8.12
CA GLY A 32 39.41 -33.42 -9.37
C GLY A 32 40.91 -33.10 -9.24
N GLN A 33 41.54 -33.45 -8.11
CA GLN A 33 42.99 -33.35 -7.86
C GLN A 33 43.61 -34.67 -7.39
N ALA A 34 42.82 -35.76 -7.29
CA ALA A 34 43.27 -37.06 -6.79
C ALA A 34 42.89 -38.16 -7.81
N PRO A 35 43.86 -38.73 -8.56
CA PRO A 35 43.58 -39.56 -9.73
C PRO A 35 42.79 -40.84 -9.39
N ASP A 36 42.96 -41.38 -8.19
CA ASP A 36 42.27 -42.59 -7.70
C ASP A 36 40.74 -42.46 -7.70
N PHE A 37 40.20 -41.23 -7.73
CA PHE A 37 38.77 -40.97 -7.65
C PHE A 37 38.09 -40.69 -9.00
N GLU A 38 38.83 -40.47 -10.09
CA GLU A 38 38.24 -40.18 -11.42
C GLU A 38 37.42 -41.37 -11.98
N ALA A 39 37.77 -42.61 -11.62
CA ALA A 39 37.07 -43.80 -12.06
C ALA A 39 35.67 -43.98 -11.42
N LEU A 40 35.37 -43.30 -10.31
CA LEU A 40 34.19 -43.55 -9.49
C LEU A 40 32.98 -42.71 -9.92
N LYS A 41 32.28 -43.13 -10.98
CA LYS A 41 31.04 -42.51 -11.48
C LYS A 41 29.98 -42.23 -10.39
N TYR A 42 29.91 -43.07 -9.36
CA TYR A 42 29.02 -42.88 -8.20
C TYR A 42 29.34 -41.59 -7.41
N LEU A 43 30.61 -41.18 -7.34
CA LEU A 43 31.06 -40.01 -6.59
C LEU A 43 30.63 -38.69 -7.27
N ASP A 44 30.80 -38.59 -8.59
CA ASP A 44 30.33 -37.43 -9.37
C ASP A 44 28.80 -37.36 -9.45
N THR A 45 28.13 -38.52 -9.46
CA THR A 45 26.67 -38.62 -9.32
C THR A 45 26.20 -38.07 -7.96
N ALA A 46 26.84 -38.48 -6.86
CA ALA A 46 26.53 -37.99 -5.52
C ALA A 46 26.81 -36.47 -5.36
N LEU A 47 27.93 -35.98 -5.91
CA LEU A 47 28.24 -34.55 -6.01
C LEU A 47 27.14 -33.78 -6.76
N THR A 48 26.70 -34.31 -7.90
CA THR A 48 25.64 -33.69 -8.72
C THR A 48 24.32 -33.60 -7.95
N VAL A 49 23.90 -34.67 -7.27
CA VAL A 49 22.71 -34.66 -6.40
C VAL A 49 22.85 -33.63 -5.27
N ALA A 50 24.02 -33.55 -4.62
CA ALA A 50 24.27 -32.57 -3.57
C ALA A 50 24.20 -31.11 -4.08
N PHE A 51 24.73 -30.83 -5.28
CA PHE A 51 24.60 -29.50 -5.92
C PHE A 51 23.15 -29.16 -6.29
N VAL A 52 22.35 -30.13 -6.76
CA VAL A 52 20.91 -29.93 -7.04
C VAL A 52 20.13 -29.64 -5.76
N LEU A 53 20.37 -30.40 -4.68
CA LEU A 53 19.74 -30.16 -3.36
C LEU A 53 20.14 -28.78 -2.80
N TYR A 54 21.41 -28.40 -2.88
CA TYR A 54 21.89 -27.08 -2.48
C TYR A 54 21.22 -25.94 -3.27
N GLY A 55 21.10 -26.09 -4.59
CA GLY A 55 20.40 -25.13 -5.45
C GLY A 55 18.92 -24.96 -5.07
N LEU A 56 18.24 -26.07 -4.73
CA LEU A 56 16.85 -26.07 -4.27
C LEU A 56 16.71 -25.41 -2.88
N MET A 57 17.62 -25.68 -1.95
CA MET A 57 17.67 -24.99 -0.64
C MET A 57 17.87 -23.47 -0.81
N LEU A 58 18.78 -23.04 -1.70
CA LEU A 58 19.04 -21.63 -1.99
C LEU A 58 17.82 -20.94 -2.62
N LEU A 59 17.11 -21.62 -3.52
CA LEU A 59 15.85 -21.15 -4.11
C LEU A 59 14.75 -20.99 -3.04
N VAL A 60 14.59 -21.96 -2.14
CA VAL A 60 13.64 -21.87 -1.01
C VAL A 60 14.03 -20.72 -0.07
N PHE A 61 15.32 -20.56 0.24
CA PHE A 61 15.81 -19.45 1.06
C PHE A 61 15.49 -18.09 0.42
N LEU A 62 15.67 -17.92 -0.89
CA LEU A 62 15.28 -16.70 -1.60
C LEU A 62 13.77 -16.41 -1.51
N PHE A 63 12.91 -17.42 -1.69
CA PHE A 63 11.46 -17.24 -1.50
C PHE A 63 11.08 -16.91 -0.06
N GLN A 64 11.76 -17.49 0.93
CA GLN A 64 11.62 -17.11 2.34
C GLN A 64 12.13 -15.69 2.61
N LEU A 65 13.19 -15.24 1.94
CA LEU A 65 13.72 -13.89 2.03
C LEU A 65 12.67 -12.87 1.56
N PHE A 66 12.10 -13.07 0.37
CA PHE A 66 11.07 -12.16 -0.17
C PHE A 66 9.75 -12.19 0.61
N SER A 67 9.34 -13.33 1.16
CA SER A 67 8.10 -13.44 1.96
C SER A 67 8.26 -12.99 3.41
N SER A 68 9.47 -13.04 3.98
CA SER A 68 9.74 -12.63 5.36
C SER A 68 10.11 -11.15 5.54
N ILE A 69 10.11 -10.36 4.45
CA ILE A 69 10.04 -8.88 4.52
C ILE A 69 8.67 -8.49 5.12
N LYS A 70 8.57 -8.58 6.44
CA LYS A 70 7.41 -8.11 7.19
C LYS A 70 7.30 -6.60 7.01
N LEU A 71 6.32 -6.18 6.23
CA LEU A 71 5.86 -4.79 6.14
C LEU A 71 5.65 -4.27 7.56
N GLU A 72 6.53 -3.38 8.00
CA GLU A 72 6.52 -2.90 9.37
C GLU A 72 5.29 -2.01 9.60
N ARG A 73 4.31 -2.54 10.34
CA ARG A 73 3.09 -1.79 10.68
C ARG A 73 3.44 -0.62 11.60
N PHE A 74 2.90 0.55 11.27
CA PHE A 74 3.10 1.77 12.06
C PHE A 74 2.15 1.74 13.26
N SER A 75 2.68 1.93 14.47
CA SER A 75 1.88 1.93 15.69
C SER A 75 1.49 3.37 16.04
N PRO A 76 0.19 3.72 16.06
CA PRO A 76 -0.27 5.08 16.35
C PRO A 76 0.03 5.50 17.79
N GLY A 77 0.07 4.56 18.74
CA GLY A 77 0.47 4.82 20.12
C GLY A 77 1.99 4.96 20.36
N ASN A 78 2.82 4.93 19.32
CA ASN A 78 4.28 4.92 19.46
C ASN A 78 4.94 6.12 18.75
N PRO A 79 5.45 7.13 19.50
CA PRO A 79 6.11 8.30 18.92
C PRO A 79 7.33 7.98 18.04
N LYS A 80 8.06 6.87 18.30
CA LYS A 80 9.17 6.41 17.43
C LYS A 80 8.68 5.76 16.13
N SER A 81 7.41 5.36 16.06
CA SER A 81 6.75 4.89 14.84
C SER A 81 6.18 6.07 14.04
N ILE A 82 5.44 6.98 14.68
CA ILE A 82 4.95 8.24 14.08
C ILE A 82 6.12 9.03 13.46
N LYS A 83 7.19 9.27 14.23
CA LYS A 83 8.40 9.99 13.75
C LYS A 83 9.17 9.25 12.65
N ARG A 84 8.89 7.97 12.37
CA ARG A 84 9.41 7.27 11.19
C ARG A 84 8.47 7.41 9.99
N LEU A 85 7.15 7.27 10.18
CA LEU A 85 6.14 7.53 9.14
C LEU A 85 6.28 8.96 8.58
N ASP A 86 6.46 9.94 9.46
CA ASP A 86 6.73 11.35 9.15
C ASP A 86 7.93 11.56 8.22
N ARG A 87 9.01 10.79 8.43
CA ARG A 87 10.24 10.86 7.64
C ARG A 87 10.09 10.28 6.24
N ILE A 88 9.06 9.50 5.92
CA ILE A 88 8.92 8.87 4.60
C ILE A 88 8.72 9.94 3.52
N ARG A 89 9.69 10.10 2.61
CA ARG A 89 9.63 11.09 1.53
C ARG A 89 8.45 10.87 0.57
N ARG A 90 8.01 9.62 0.37
CA ARG A 90 6.99 9.24 -0.63
C ARG A 90 5.64 9.95 -0.46
N PHE A 91 5.24 10.23 0.78
CA PHE A 91 3.94 10.83 1.13
C PHE A 91 3.92 12.36 1.07
N ARG A 92 5.08 13.01 1.19
CA ARG A 92 5.20 14.47 1.27
C ARG A 92 5.03 15.12 -0.12
N PHE A 93 4.40 16.28 -0.21
CA PHE A 93 4.52 17.14 -1.39
C PHE A 93 5.87 17.92 -1.35
N ARG A 94 6.20 18.69 -2.41
CA ARG A 94 7.34 19.63 -2.38
C ARG A 94 7.07 20.74 -1.34
N LYS A 95 8.11 21.36 -0.76
CA LYS A 95 7.99 22.41 0.29
C LYS A 95 6.94 23.49 -0.03
N LYS A 96 6.82 23.91 -1.29
CA LYS A 96 5.84 24.91 -1.78
C LYS A 96 4.35 24.49 -1.76
N TYR A 97 4.04 23.33 -1.19
CA TYR A 97 2.69 22.78 -1.01
C TYR A 97 2.48 22.39 0.47
N ARG A 98 3.11 23.12 1.40
CA ARG A 98 2.68 23.19 2.81
C ARG A 98 1.60 24.26 2.92
N ARG A 99 0.73 24.12 3.92
CA ARG A 99 -0.46 24.97 4.11
C ARG A 99 -1.25 25.14 2.82
N LEU A 100 -1.60 24.00 2.22
CA LEU A 100 -2.44 23.95 1.02
C LEU A 100 -3.76 24.70 1.24
N GLN A 101 -4.33 24.63 2.45
CA GLN A 101 -5.52 25.36 2.87
C GLN A 101 -5.41 26.89 2.64
N ASP A 102 -4.28 27.52 2.99
CA ASP A 102 -4.02 28.95 2.82
C ASP A 102 -3.98 29.30 1.31
N SER A 103 -3.30 28.46 0.52
CA SER A 103 -3.12 28.66 -0.93
C SER A 103 -4.33 28.26 -1.79
N TRP A 104 -5.29 27.55 -1.23
CA TRP A 104 -6.38 26.87 -1.96
C TRP A 104 -7.63 26.70 -1.09
N PRO A 105 -8.26 27.79 -0.58
CA PRO A 105 -9.36 27.70 0.39
C PRO A 105 -10.61 26.96 -0.14
N GLY A 106 -10.84 26.97 -1.46
CA GLY A 106 -11.95 26.25 -2.11
C GLY A 106 -11.84 24.72 -2.14
N TYR A 107 -10.75 24.14 -1.61
CA TYR A 107 -10.39 22.73 -1.77
C TYR A 107 -11.53 21.73 -1.47
N ARG A 108 -12.35 21.94 -0.44
CA ARG A 108 -13.42 20.99 -0.04
C ARG A 108 -14.43 20.77 -1.17
N ASN A 109 -14.84 21.85 -1.82
CA ASN A 109 -15.82 21.82 -2.90
C ASN A 109 -15.14 21.38 -4.20
N GLU A 110 -14.01 21.99 -4.57
CA GLU A 110 -13.29 21.63 -5.79
C GLU A 110 -12.90 20.14 -5.88
N ILE A 111 -12.54 19.49 -4.76
CA ILE A 111 -12.26 18.05 -4.74
C ILE A 111 -13.52 17.24 -5.06
N ARG A 112 -14.68 17.61 -4.52
CA ARG A 112 -15.97 16.97 -4.81
C ARG A 112 -16.36 17.18 -6.28
N ASP A 113 -16.30 18.43 -6.74
CA ASP A 113 -16.75 18.84 -8.08
C ASP A 113 -15.86 18.23 -9.18
N HIS A 114 -14.56 18.05 -8.90
CA HIS A 114 -13.65 17.28 -9.76
C HIS A 114 -14.12 15.85 -10.07
N PHE A 115 -14.84 15.20 -9.15
CA PHE A 115 -15.43 13.89 -9.38
C PHE A 115 -16.80 14.00 -10.05
N VAL A 116 -17.67 14.94 -9.63
CA VAL A 116 -18.97 15.18 -10.29
C VAL A 116 -18.79 15.43 -11.80
N ASN A 117 -17.88 16.35 -12.16
CA ASN A 117 -17.51 16.69 -13.54
C ASN A 117 -16.90 15.52 -14.33
N LYS A 118 -16.55 14.39 -13.68
CA LYS A 118 -16.07 13.15 -14.29
C LYS A 118 -17.15 12.07 -14.41
N LYS A 119 -18.42 12.49 -14.44
CA LYS A 119 -19.61 11.62 -14.51
C LYS A 119 -19.70 10.68 -13.30
N TRP A 120 -19.43 11.20 -12.10
CA TRP A 120 -19.77 10.53 -10.83
C TRP A 120 -21.05 11.15 -10.27
N ILE A 121 -21.98 10.32 -9.84
CA ILE A 121 -23.29 10.72 -9.31
C ILE A 121 -23.21 10.70 -7.77
N LYS A 122 -23.68 11.75 -7.10
CA LYS A 122 -23.80 11.76 -5.63
C LYS A 122 -24.98 10.91 -5.21
N THR A 123 -24.75 9.95 -4.32
CA THR A 123 -25.80 9.06 -3.77
C THR A 123 -26.13 9.35 -2.31
N GLY A 124 -25.23 9.99 -1.56
CA GLY A 124 -25.52 10.60 -0.25
C GLY A 124 -25.76 9.61 0.90
N PHE A 125 -24.77 9.45 1.79
CA PHE A 125 -24.94 8.66 3.02
C PHE A 125 -24.09 9.29 4.14
N GLN A 126 -24.70 9.63 5.29
CA GLN A 126 -23.92 9.88 6.51
C GLN A 126 -23.13 8.60 6.91
N PRO A 127 -21.98 8.70 7.59
CA PRO A 127 -21.29 9.91 8.05
C PRO A 127 -20.43 10.62 6.98
N PHE A 128 -20.57 10.30 5.69
CA PHE A 128 -19.73 10.84 4.62
C PHE A 128 -20.30 12.13 4.02
N ASP A 129 -19.46 13.17 3.84
CA ASP A 129 -19.81 14.41 3.12
C ASP A 129 -20.39 14.14 1.72
N ALA A 130 -19.81 13.13 1.06
CA ALA A 130 -20.31 12.58 -0.18
C ALA A 130 -19.93 11.11 -0.33
N VAL A 131 -20.92 10.30 -0.71
CA VAL A 131 -20.66 9.06 -1.45
C VAL A 131 -20.97 9.34 -2.91
N LEU A 132 -20.02 9.00 -3.78
CA LEU A 132 -20.06 9.19 -5.21
C LEU A 132 -19.97 7.83 -5.92
N VAL A 133 -20.82 7.61 -6.91
CA VAL A 133 -20.90 6.35 -7.67
C VAL A 133 -20.71 6.61 -9.17
N ARG A 134 -19.95 5.75 -9.85
CA ARG A 134 -19.80 5.79 -11.32
C ARG A 134 -20.04 4.43 -11.94
N LYS A 135 -21.06 4.34 -12.80
CA LYS A 135 -21.37 3.14 -13.61
C LYS A 135 -20.19 2.84 -14.56
N ARG A 136 -19.79 1.57 -14.67
CA ARG A 136 -18.73 1.16 -15.61
C ARG A 136 -19.30 0.94 -17.01
N MET A 137 -18.51 1.29 -18.03
CA MET A 137 -18.81 1.00 -19.43
C MET A 137 -18.31 -0.39 -19.80
N ILE A 138 -18.85 -1.41 -19.11
CA ILE A 138 -18.61 -2.84 -19.37
C ILE A 138 -19.99 -3.45 -19.66
N PRO A 139 -20.17 -4.21 -20.75
CA PRO A 139 -21.43 -4.91 -21.01
C PRO A 139 -21.77 -5.86 -19.87
N SER A 140 -23.01 -5.83 -19.39
CA SER A 140 -23.51 -6.76 -18.38
C SER A 140 -24.68 -7.56 -18.95
N PHE A 141 -24.36 -8.68 -19.59
CA PHE A 141 -25.35 -9.64 -20.07
C PHE A 141 -26.12 -10.22 -18.87
N GLY A 142 -27.40 -9.83 -18.72
CA GLY A 142 -28.30 -10.25 -17.64
C GLY A 142 -27.94 -9.82 -16.20
N ARG A 143 -26.70 -9.40 -15.93
CA ARG A 143 -26.18 -9.10 -14.58
C ARG A 143 -26.28 -7.62 -14.21
N THR A 144 -26.37 -7.33 -12.91
CA THR A 144 -26.32 -5.98 -12.34
C THR A 144 -25.05 -5.23 -12.78
N ARG A 145 -25.21 -3.99 -13.27
CA ARG A 145 -24.10 -3.19 -13.81
C ARG A 145 -23.09 -2.83 -12.71
N LEU A 146 -21.85 -3.31 -12.86
CA LEU A 146 -20.75 -2.99 -11.95
C LEU A 146 -20.49 -1.47 -11.87
N VAL A 147 -20.19 -0.99 -10.66
CA VAL A 147 -19.82 0.40 -10.41
C VAL A 147 -18.41 0.55 -9.84
N ASP A 148 -17.88 1.77 -9.88
CA ASP A 148 -16.84 2.23 -8.96
C ASP A 148 -17.49 3.13 -7.90
N ARG A 149 -17.03 3.05 -6.64
CA ARG A 149 -17.52 3.86 -5.53
C ARG A 149 -16.40 4.72 -4.93
N LEU A 150 -16.75 5.90 -4.46
CA LEU A 150 -15.86 6.83 -3.78
C LEU A 150 -16.58 7.42 -2.57
N PHE A 151 -16.06 7.11 -1.39
CA PHE A 151 -16.41 7.77 -0.13
C PHE A 151 -15.50 8.99 0.07
N PHE A 152 -16.05 10.11 0.50
CA PHE A 152 -15.33 11.36 0.75
C PHE A 152 -15.72 11.91 2.13
N PHE A 153 -14.72 12.25 2.93
CA PHE A 153 -14.87 12.58 4.35
C PHE A 153 -13.76 13.55 4.79
N TYR A 154 -14.10 14.83 4.99
CA TYR A 154 -13.34 15.67 5.91
C TYR A 154 -13.70 15.27 7.35
N HIS A 155 -12.70 15.22 8.23
CA HIS A 155 -12.96 15.44 9.65
C HIS A 155 -11.91 16.37 10.22
N PRO A 156 -12.32 17.41 10.95
CA PRO A 156 -11.00 19.01 10.77
C PRO A 156 -10.01 18.84 11.95
N MET A 157 -10.28 17.78 12.72
CA MET A 157 -9.51 17.15 13.79
C MET A 157 -9.53 15.62 13.54
N LEU A 158 -8.63 15.09 12.72
CA LEU A 158 -8.64 13.67 12.32
C LEU A 158 -7.64 12.86 13.14
N ASN A 159 -8.14 11.94 13.98
CA ASN A 159 -7.34 10.99 14.75
C ASN A 159 -7.48 9.54 14.20
N VAL A 160 -6.69 8.60 14.76
CA VAL A 160 -6.67 7.20 14.28
C VAL A 160 -7.97 6.42 14.56
N ILE A 161 -8.67 6.73 15.66
CA ILE A 161 -9.92 6.03 16.03
C ILE A 161 -11.01 6.36 15.00
N ILE A 162 -11.11 7.63 14.61
CA ILE A 162 -12.01 8.09 13.55
C ILE A 162 -11.65 7.44 12.20
N VAL A 163 -10.35 7.34 11.87
CA VAL A 163 -9.91 6.63 10.65
C VAL A 163 -10.34 5.17 10.65
N ASP A 164 -10.09 4.43 11.73
CA ASP A 164 -10.41 3.00 11.80
C ASP A 164 -11.93 2.75 11.86
N GLN A 165 -12.70 3.64 12.50
CA GLN A 165 -14.18 3.59 12.49
C GLN A 165 -14.75 3.83 11.10
N ILE A 166 -14.26 4.86 10.38
CA ILE A 166 -14.76 5.22 9.04
C ILE A 166 -14.29 4.21 7.97
N LEU A 167 -13.15 3.53 8.20
CA LEU A 167 -12.76 2.36 7.42
C LEU A 167 -13.78 1.22 7.56
N LYS A 168 -14.08 0.79 8.80
CA LYS A 168 -15.09 -0.27 9.06
C LYS A 168 -16.47 0.10 8.53
N GLU A 169 -16.89 1.36 8.68
CA GLU A 169 -18.17 1.85 8.14
C GLU A 169 -18.20 1.86 6.61
N SER A 170 -17.05 2.08 5.96
CA SER A 170 -16.92 1.95 4.51
C SER A 170 -16.98 0.48 4.06
N GLU A 171 -16.35 -0.44 4.81
CA GLU A 171 -16.39 -1.89 4.56
C GLU A 171 -17.82 -2.42 4.66
N ARG A 172 -18.51 -2.13 5.76
CA ARG A 172 -19.92 -2.47 5.98
C ARG A 172 -20.81 -2.02 4.80
N LYS A 173 -20.71 -0.77 4.36
CA LYS A 173 -21.49 -0.26 3.21
C LYS A 173 -21.07 -0.82 1.86
N ILE A 174 -19.85 -1.34 1.72
CA ILE A 174 -19.43 -2.06 0.51
C ILE A 174 -20.17 -3.39 0.41
N GLU A 175 -20.31 -4.09 1.55
CA GLU A 175 -20.95 -5.40 1.67
C GLU A 175 -22.48 -5.30 1.61
N GLU A 176 -23.12 -4.43 2.40
CA GLU A 176 -24.57 -4.15 2.38
C GLU A 176 -25.08 -3.84 0.95
N LEU A 177 -24.36 -2.99 0.22
CA LEU A 177 -24.73 -2.56 -1.13
C LEU A 177 -24.14 -3.44 -2.23
N TYR A 178 -23.51 -4.58 -1.91
CA TYR A 178 -22.84 -5.41 -2.93
C TYR A 178 -23.83 -6.11 -3.87
N GLY A 179 -24.96 -6.60 -3.35
CA GLY A 179 -26.03 -7.21 -4.14
C GLY A 179 -26.67 -6.25 -5.15
N PRO A 180 -27.29 -5.14 -4.71
CA PRO A 180 -28.00 -4.23 -5.60
C PRO A 180 -27.08 -3.33 -6.43
N TYR A 181 -25.88 -2.98 -5.94
CA TYR A 181 -24.95 -2.06 -6.60
C TYR A 181 -23.48 -2.50 -6.48
N PRO A 182 -23.11 -3.65 -7.08
CA PRO A 182 -21.81 -4.30 -6.92
C PRO A 182 -20.65 -3.39 -7.30
N ALA A 183 -19.86 -3.05 -6.28
CA ALA A 183 -18.76 -2.10 -6.35
C ALA A 183 -17.42 -2.79 -5.99
N PRO A 184 -16.81 -3.57 -6.90
CA PRO A 184 -15.57 -4.27 -6.56
C PRO A 184 -14.33 -3.36 -6.49
N ARG A 185 -14.45 -2.05 -6.77
CA ARG A 185 -13.38 -1.06 -6.59
C ARG A 185 -13.94 0.19 -5.89
N ASN A 186 -13.52 0.39 -4.66
CA ASN A 186 -13.94 1.47 -3.78
C ASN A 186 -12.73 2.32 -3.40
N ARG A 187 -12.91 3.62 -3.21
CA ARG A 187 -11.92 4.48 -2.54
C ARG A 187 -12.56 5.22 -1.38
N LEU A 188 -11.73 5.58 -0.42
CA LEU A 188 -12.05 6.52 0.65
C LEU A 188 -11.03 7.66 0.60
N ILE A 189 -11.49 8.90 0.57
CA ILE A 189 -10.64 10.08 0.67
C ILE A 189 -10.92 10.73 2.03
N PHE A 190 -10.00 10.54 2.96
CA PHE A 190 -9.88 11.35 4.17
C PHE A 190 -9.27 12.72 3.81
N LEU A 191 -9.78 13.78 4.42
CA LEU A 191 -9.34 15.15 4.20
C LEU A 191 -9.21 15.88 5.53
N THR A 192 -8.11 16.60 5.76
CA THR A 192 -7.93 17.37 7.00
C THR A 192 -6.99 18.56 6.84
N ASP A 193 -7.30 19.62 7.57
CA ASP A 193 -6.58 20.89 7.76
C ASP A 193 -6.05 21.05 9.20
N MET A 194 -6.07 19.95 9.97
CA MET A 194 -5.61 19.90 11.35
C MET A 194 -4.11 20.25 11.47
N LYS A 195 -3.81 21.35 12.18
CA LYS A 195 -2.44 21.84 12.41
C LYS A 195 -1.57 20.91 13.26
N ASN A 196 -2.17 20.00 14.05
CA ASN A 196 -1.43 19.01 14.82
C ASN A 196 -0.94 17.86 13.92
N ARG A 197 0.27 18.01 13.40
CA ARG A 197 0.92 17.06 12.49
C ARG A 197 1.18 15.67 13.09
N ASP A 198 1.34 15.54 14.40
CA ASP A 198 1.60 14.24 15.03
C ASP A 198 0.30 13.44 15.20
N GLU A 199 -0.83 14.10 15.54
CA GLU A 199 -2.20 13.55 15.42
C GLU A 199 -2.48 13.07 14.00
N VAL A 200 -2.30 13.95 13.00
CA VAL A 200 -2.56 13.61 11.58
C VAL A 200 -1.65 12.49 11.08
N THR A 201 -0.40 12.42 11.54
CA THR A 201 0.50 11.31 11.19
C THR A 201 0.15 10.02 11.95
N SER A 202 -0.44 10.10 13.14
CA SER A 202 -1.04 8.97 13.85
C SER A 202 -2.27 8.43 13.12
N ALA A 203 -3.20 9.30 12.72
CA ALA A 203 -4.34 8.96 11.86
C ALA A 203 -3.93 8.33 10.54
N ALA A 204 -2.87 8.87 9.91
CA ALA A 204 -2.29 8.29 8.71
C ALA A 204 -1.69 6.89 8.92
N ALA A 205 -1.37 6.46 10.14
CA ALA A 205 -0.89 5.10 10.39
C ALA A 205 -1.97 4.05 10.06
N GLY A 206 -3.25 4.31 10.39
CA GLY A 206 -4.38 3.45 9.99
C GLY A 206 -4.47 3.32 8.46
N VAL A 207 -4.56 4.45 7.75
CA VAL A 207 -4.61 4.51 6.28
C VAL A 207 -3.40 3.85 5.60
N VAL A 208 -2.21 3.91 6.21
CA VAL A 208 -0.96 3.36 5.66
C VAL A 208 -0.80 1.87 5.96
N ASN A 209 -1.32 1.38 7.08
CA ASN A 209 -1.35 -0.05 7.44
C ASN A 209 -2.46 -0.84 6.75
N TYR A 210 -3.51 -0.15 6.27
CA TYR A 210 -4.71 -0.78 5.73
C TYR A 210 -4.42 -1.63 4.49
N LEU A 211 -4.93 -2.87 4.48
CA LEU A 211 -4.57 -3.91 3.51
C LEU A 211 -5.41 -3.89 2.22
N GLY A 212 -6.60 -3.28 2.25
CA GLY A 212 -7.41 -2.99 1.08
C GLY A 212 -8.45 -4.03 0.67
N THR A 213 -8.43 -5.21 1.27
CA THR A 213 -9.40 -6.28 1.03
C THR A 213 -10.65 -6.10 1.88
N THR A 214 -11.83 -6.15 1.26
CA THR A 214 -13.13 -6.20 1.95
C THR A 214 -13.80 -7.56 1.67
N GLY A 215 -14.98 -7.81 2.22
CA GLY A 215 -15.83 -8.91 1.80
C GLY A 215 -16.20 -8.88 0.31
N CYS A 216 -16.84 -9.95 -0.15
CA CYS A 216 -17.46 -10.06 -1.48
C CYS A 216 -16.53 -9.80 -2.68
N GLN A 217 -15.23 -10.15 -2.60
CA GLN A 217 -14.20 -9.88 -3.62
C GLN A 217 -13.99 -8.39 -3.97
N ALA A 218 -14.56 -7.48 -3.19
CA ALA A 218 -14.37 -6.06 -3.39
C ALA A 218 -13.03 -5.57 -2.79
N SER A 219 -12.72 -4.30 -3.02
CA SER A 219 -11.49 -3.70 -2.52
C SER A 219 -11.70 -2.23 -2.20
N LEU A 220 -11.21 -1.80 -1.03
CA LEU A 220 -11.22 -0.41 -0.59
C LEU A 220 -9.80 0.15 -0.65
N TYR A 221 -9.63 1.35 -1.19
CA TYR A 221 -8.34 2.05 -1.19
C TYR A 221 -8.46 3.42 -0.50
N PRO A 222 -8.12 3.52 0.79
CA PRO A 222 -8.11 4.78 1.49
C PRO A 222 -6.90 5.63 1.08
N VAL A 223 -7.08 6.95 1.10
CA VAL A 223 -6.00 7.94 1.02
C VAL A 223 -6.33 9.07 1.98
N LEU A 224 -5.31 9.73 2.54
CA LEU A 224 -5.47 10.86 3.45
C LEU A 224 -4.71 12.07 2.89
N LEU A 225 -5.45 13.14 2.60
CA LEU A 225 -4.92 14.43 2.20
C LEU A 225 -4.85 15.35 3.43
N ASP A 226 -3.62 15.65 3.82
CA ASP A 226 -3.25 16.55 4.91
C ASP A 226 -2.77 17.86 4.27
N LEU A 227 -3.49 18.93 4.55
CA LEU A 227 -3.34 20.21 3.88
C LEU A 227 -2.30 21.10 4.55
N ASP A 228 -2.25 21.11 5.89
CA ASP A 228 -1.33 21.95 6.66
C ASP A 228 0.14 21.49 6.47
N ALA A 229 0.45 20.23 6.76
CA ALA A 229 1.81 19.71 6.62
C ALA A 229 2.15 19.30 5.17
N GLY A 230 1.17 19.33 4.26
CA GLY A 230 1.35 19.14 2.83
C GLY A 230 1.65 17.69 2.46
N ARG A 231 0.72 16.78 2.75
CA ARG A 231 0.92 15.32 2.62
C ARG A 231 -0.25 14.60 1.95
N PHE A 232 0.10 13.47 1.37
CA PHE A 232 -0.82 12.57 0.71
C PHE A 232 -0.43 11.14 1.07
N PHE A 233 -1.08 10.59 2.10
CA PHE A 233 -0.86 9.24 2.61
C PHE A 233 -1.76 8.22 1.89
N TYR A 234 -1.29 6.97 1.86
CA TYR A 234 -1.94 5.85 1.18
C TYR A 234 -1.28 4.52 1.60
N PRO A 235 -1.99 3.37 1.52
CA PRO A 235 -1.48 2.05 1.90
C PRO A 235 -0.03 1.76 1.50
N LEU A 236 0.76 1.27 2.45
CA LEU A 236 2.13 0.80 2.22
C LEU A 236 2.13 -0.53 1.49
N ASP A 237 1.35 -1.48 2.00
CA ASP A 237 1.05 -2.72 1.32
C ASP A 237 -0.12 -2.55 0.33
N THR A 238 -0.11 -3.36 -0.72
CA THR A 238 -1.24 -3.63 -1.62
C THR A 238 -1.18 -5.04 -2.21
N THR A 239 -0.35 -5.95 -1.66
CA THR A 239 -0.12 -7.30 -2.19
C THR A 239 -1.39 -8.12 -2.25
N LEU A 240 -2.21 -8.07 -1.20
CA LEU A 240 -3.51 -8.73 -1.10
C LEU A 240 -4.57 -8.19 -2.09
N LEU A 241 -4.34 -7.01 -2.69
CA LEU A 241 -5.24 -6.49 -3.72
C LEU A 241 -5.04 -7.23 -5.06
N PRO A 242 -6.11 -7.59 -5.79
CA PRO A 242 -6.02 -8.13 -7.14
C PRO A 242 -5.19 -7.22 -8.07
N ARG A 243 -4.37 -7.81 -8.96
CA ARG A 243 -3.46 -7.05 -9.85
C ARG A 243 -4.18 -5.93 -10.64
N ARG A 244 -5.39 -6.21 -11.14
CA ARG A 244 -6.27 -5.23 -11.84
C ARG A 244 -6.70 -4.07 -10.94
N HIS A 245 -6.92 -4.32 -9.64
CA HIS A 245 -7.28 -3.29 -8.65
C HIS A 245 -6.06 -2.45 -8.25
N ARG A 246 -4.90 -3.07 -8.00
CA ARG A 246 -3.63 -2.36 -7.75
C ARG A 246 -3.31 -1.34 -8.83
N PHE A 247 -3.36 -1.73 -10.10
CA PHE A 247 -3.06 -0.82 -11.22
C PHE A 247 -4.06 0.34 -11.30
N TYR A 248 -5.37 0.06 -11.14
CA TYR A 248 -6.42 1.08 -11.10
C TYR A 248 -6.18 2.10 -9.98
N PHE A 249 -5.92 1.64 -8.75
CA PHE A 249 -5.65 2.53 -7.62
C PHE A 249 -4.33 3.29 -7.81
N TRP A 250 -3.26 2.64 -8.27
CA TRP A 250 -1.97 3.29 -8.58
C TRP A 250 -2.12 4.43 -9.60
N ARG A 251 -2.76 4.17 -10.75
CA ARG A 251 -2.96 5.17 -11.82
C ARG A 251 -3.81 6.34 -11.31
N THR A 252 -4.92 6.05 -10.64
CA THR A 252 -5.85 7.10 -10.18
C THR A 252 -5.31 7.91 -9.01
N ARG A 253 -4.50 7.31 -8.13
CA ARG A 253 -3.73 7.98 -7.09
C ARG A 253 -2.73 9.00 -7.68
N LEU A 254 -2.02 8.63 -8.76
CA LEU A 254 -1.10 9.54 -9.45
C LEU A 254 -1.86 10.70 -10.11
N LEU A 255 -2.99 10.43 -10.77
CA LEU A 255 -3.83 11.46 -11.38
C LEU A 255 -4.40 12.45 -10.35
N LEU A 256 -4.90 11.96 -9.21
CA LEU A 256 -5.40 12.81 -8.11
C LEU A 256 -4.27 13.68 -7.53
N ARG A 257 -3.12 13.07 -7.20
CA ARG A 257 -1.94 13.79 -6.67
C ARG A 257 -1.34 14.76 -7.68
N GLY A 258 -1.52 14.55 -8.98
CA GLY A 258 -1.13 15.45 -10.06
C GLY A 258 -2.15 16.57 -10.36
N TRP A 259 -3.42 16.37 -10.01
CA TRP A 259 -4.45 17.41 -10.11
C TRP A 259 -4.42 18.36 -8.89
N ILE A 260 -4.31 17.86 -7.66
CA ILE A 260 -4.16 18.68 -6.43
C ILE A 260 -3.02 19.71 -6.57
N LYS A 261 -1.84 19.26 -7.04
CA LYS A 261 -0.68 20.14 -7.32
C LYS A 261 -0.98 21.26 -8.32
N ARG A 262 -1.88 21.02 -9.28
CA ARG A 262 -2.25 21.99 -10.32
C ARG A 262 -3.24 23.02 -9.80
N GLN A 263 -4.26 22.62 -9.04
CA GLN A 263 -5.18 23.57 -8.40
C GLN A 263 -4.44 24.49 -7.42
N ALA A 264 -3.64 23.91 -6.49
CA ALA A 264 -2.84 24.70 -5.56
C ALA A 264 -1.82 25.64 -6.25
N SER A 265 -1.34 25.29 -7.45
CA SER A 265 -0.47 26.18 -8.26
C SER A 265 -1.25 27.20 -9.13
N LYS A 266 -2.58 27.09 -9.22
CA LYS A 266 -3.47 28.08 -9.85
C LYS A 266 -4.01 29.07 -8.82
N SER A 267 -4.54 28.57 -7.70
CA SER A 267 -5.13 29.40 -6.64
C SER A 267 -4.09 30.31 -6.01
N GLY A 268 -2.89 29.79 -5.69
CA GLY A 268 -1.72 30.59 -5.29
C GLY A 268 -1.08 31.44 -6.41
N LYS A 269 -1.76 31.62 -7.55
CA LYS A 269 -1.44 32.57 -8.63
C LYS A 269 -2.58 33.56 -8.90
N ALA A 270 -3.73 33.41 -8.24
CA ALA A 270 -4.91 34.27 -8.38
C ALA A 270 -5.16 35.13 -7.11
N GLY A 271 -4.21 35.11 -6.18
CA GLY A 271 -4.15 35.94 -4.97
C GLY A 271 -2.78 36.61 -4.83
N VAL A 272 -2.24 37.07 -5.97
CA VAL A 272 -1.05 37.91 -6.15
C VAL A 272 -1.39 38.90 -7.25
#